data_AF-A0A536X0S2-F1
#
_entry.id   AF-A0A536X0S2-F1
#
_cell.length_a   1.000
_cell.length_b   1.000
_cell.length_c   1.000
_cell.angle_alpha   90.00
_cell.angle_beta   90.00
_cell.angle_gamma   90.00
#
_symmetry.space_group_name_H-M   'P 1'
#
loop_
_entity.id
_entity.type
_entity.pdbx_description
1 polymer ?
#
loop_
_entity_poly.entity_id
_entity_poly.type
_entity_poly.pdbx_seq_one_letter_code
_entity_poly.pdbx_strand_id
1 'polypeptide(L)'
;MNRLVWLIALLIAAPAQAQFKLPDLNINKLIDTAKGVVKATREIDENEEIAIGSDVAARLLGAAPLMNDLRVQRYVNNVGRWLATQSERPDLPWHFGVMDAPQLNAFAVPGGTIFITRGLLEKMHSEAELAGVLSHEIVHVVRKHHLKAIQKGALAHLSAGAAGAALSNVNSEARNKLVAFGTEMYSRGLDKGDEFEADRLGVVIAARGGYDTYGLPAVLQSLQGMNAKDSAVALMFKTHPAPGERLDTLAAKMQPVLDSYSSQPQLRERFAMETKAAR
;
A
#
# COMPACT_ATOMS: atom_id res chain seq x y z
N MET A 1 25.67 53.71 3.52
CA MET A 1 27.13 53.83 3.33
C MET A 1 27.79 52.52 3.75
N ASN A 2 28.41 51.85 2.77
CA ASN A 2 29.57 50.94 2.84
C ASN A 2 29.79 49.93 3.98
N ARG A 3 29.86 48.66 3.51
CA ARG A 3 30.98 47.69 3.66
C ARG A 3 31.21 47.05 5.05
N LEU A 4 30.98 45.75 5.17
CA LEU A 4 31.87 44.61 4.84
C LEU A 4 32.92 44.31 5.95
N VAL A 5 32.63 43.24 6.70
CA VAL A 5 33.52 42.07 6.95
C VAL A 5 34.64 42.19 7.99
N TRP A 6 34.70 41.11 8.79
CA TRP A 6 35.84 40.25 9.21
C TRP A 6 35.56 39.80 10.66
N LEU A 7 35.48 38.52 10.98
CA LEU A 7 36.65 37.69 11.32
C LEU A 7 36.19 36.27 11.64
N ILE A 8 36.66 35.27 10.90
CA ILE A 8 37.26 34.08 11.53
C ILE A 8 38.53 33.75 10.73
N ALA A 9 39.66 34.00 11.39
CA ALA A 9 41.03 33.68 11.00
C ALA A 9 41.25 32.16 11.08
N LEU A 10 41.85 31.54 10.05
CA LEU A 10 43.25 31.04 10.00
C LEU A 10 43.65 30.10 11.16
N LEU A 11 44.40 29.01 11.02
CA LEU A 11 45.05 28.26 9.94
C LEU A 11 45.84 27.16 10.69
N ILE A 12 45.79 25.90 10.28
CA ILE A 12 46.83 24.93 10.65
C ILE A 12 47.45 24.44 9.34
N ALA A 13 48.73 24.71 9.20
CA ALA A 13 49.55 24.41 8.05
C ALA A 13 49.87 22.92 7.96
N ALA A 14 49.78 22.36 6.75
CA ALA A 14 50.47 21.14 6.32
C ALA A 14 50.86 21.29 4.83
N PRO A 15 51.96 20.66 4.38
CA PRO A 15 52.66 21.02 3.15
C PRO A 15 51.94 20.53 1.89
N ALA A 16 52.34 21.13 0.76
CA ALA A 16 51.77 20.99 -0.55
C ALA A 16 51.69 19.54 -1.08
N GLN A 17 50.57 19.28 -1.78
CA GLN A 17 50.32 18.33 -2.86
C GLN A 17 49.18 17.34 -2.62
N ALA A 18 47.98 17.89 -2.48
CA ALA A 18 46.79 17.30 -3.06
C ALA A 18 45.90 18.47 -3.49
N GLN A 19 45.91 18.82 -4.77
CA GLN A 19 44.83 19.61 -5.36
C GLN A 19 43.56 18.77 -5.21
N PHE A 20 42.82 18.98 -4.12
CA PHE A 20 41.43 18.57 -4.03
C PHE A 20 40.69 19.40 -5.08
N LYS A 21 40.59 18.89 -6.31
CA LYS A 21 39.58 19.33 -7.27
C LYS A 21 38.24 19.00 -6.62
N LEU A 22 37.63 19.99 -5.96
CA LEU A 22 36.21 19.93 -5.71
C LEU A 22 35.55 19.69 -7.07
N PRO A 23 34.74 18.64 -7.25
CA PRO A 23 34.02 18.44 -8.50
C PRO A 23 33.21 19.69 -8.78
N ASP A 24 33.09 20.09 -10.05
CA ASP A 24 32.26 21.22 -10.47
C ASP A 24 30.84 21.06 -9.90
N LEU A 25 30.58 21.74 -8.77
CA LEU A 25 29.30 21.71 -8.09
C LEU A 25 28.33 22.52 -8.95
N ASN A 26 27.55 21.82 -9.78
CA ASN A 26 26.49 22.45 -10.53
C ASN A 26 25.38 22.90 -9.55
N ILE A 27 25.43 24.18 -9.19
CA ILE A 27 24.50 24.83 -8.25
C ILE A 27 23.05 24.69 -8.74
N ASN A 28 22.79 24.69 -10.05
CA ASN A 28 21.45 24.48 -10.59
C ASN A 28 20.97 23.04 -10.33
N LYS A 29 21.83 22.03 -10.54
CA LYS A 29 21.52 20.62 -10.21
C LYS A 29 21.27 20.43 -8.71
N LEU A 30 22.02 21.12 -7.86
CA LEU A 30 21.80 21.15 -6.41
C LEU A 30 20.46 21.79 -6.03
N ILE A 31 20.11 22.92 -6.64
CA ILE A 31 18.82 23.61 -6.43
C ILE A 31 17.65 22.75 -6.93
N ASP A 32 17.76 22.11 -8.09
CA ASP A 32 16.73 21.23 -8.64
C ASP A 32 16.55 19.97 -7.80
N THR A 33 17.66 19.41 -7.30
CA THR A 33 17.62 18.29 -6.35
C THR A 33 16.96 18.72 -5.05
N ALA A 34 17.29 19.90 -4.51
CA ALA A 34 16.65 20.44 -3.32
C ALA A 34 15.14 20.70 -3.53
N LYS A 35 14.73 21.28 -4.66
CA LYS A 35 13.31 21.46 -5.03
C LYS A 35 12.58 20.12 -5.20
N GLY A 36 13.22 19.14 -5.84
CA GLY A 36 12.71 17.79 -6.02
C GLY A 36 12.51 17.08 -4.68
N VAL A 37 13.46 17.22 -3.75
CA VAL A 37 13.36 16.69 -2.39
C VAL A 37 12.26 17.38 -1.61
N VAL A 38 12.21 18.72 -1.57
CA VAL A 38 11.16 19.50 -0.90
C VAL A 38 9.77 19.10 -1.39
N LYS A 39 9.64 18.80 -2.69
CA LYS A 39 8.38 18.37 -3.29
C LYS A 39 8.08 16.88 -3.08
N ALA A 40 9.08 16.02 -2.98
CA ALA A 40 8.91 14.62 -2.57
C ALA A 40 8.44 14.52 -1.10
N THR A 41 8.89 15.46 -0.27
CA THR A 41 8.55 15.56 1.16
C THR A 41 7.30 16.39 1.42
N ARG A 42 6.69 16.99 0.39
CA ARG A 42 5.40 17.68 0.52
C ARG A 42 4.34 16.66 0.94
N GLU A 43 3.51 17.05 1.89
CA GLU A 43 2.32 16.29 2.23
C GLU A 43 1.35 16.26 1.05
N ILE A 44 1.05 15.04 0.57
CA ILE A 44 0.04 14.80 -0.46
C ILE A 44 -1.33 14.99 0.19
N ASP A 45 -2.08 15.97 -0.32
CA ASP A 45 -3.45 16.23 0.14
C ASP A 45 -4.42 15.15 -0.36
N GLU A 46 -5.63 15.13 0.19
CA GLU A 46 -6.60 14.07 -0.10
C GLU A 46 -7.04 14.05 -1.58
N ASN A 47 -7.20 15.21 -2.21
CA ASN A 47 -7.62 15.28 -3.62
C ASN A 47 -6.52 14.74 -4.54
N GLU A 48 -5.26 15.05 -4.25
CA GLU A 48 -4.11 14.49 -4.97
C GLU A 48 -3.95 12.99 -4.70
N GLU A 49 -4.16 12.53 -3.47
CA GLU A 49 -4.20 11.10 -3.11
C GLU A 49 -5.26 10.35 -3.94
N ILE A 50 -6.47 10.89 -4.04
CA ILE A 50 -7.56 10.32 -4.86
C ILE A 50 -7.18 10.29 -6.34
N ALA A 51 -6.57 11.37 -6.85
CA ALA A 51 -6.14 11.42 -8.26
C ALA A 51 -5.06 10.39 -8.58
N ILE A 52 -4.05 10.25 -7.71
CA ILE A 52 -3.02 9.21 -7.83
C ILE A 52 -3.66 7.82 -7.81
N GLY A 53 -4.57 7.60 -6.86
CA GLY A 53 -5.35 6.37 -6.74
C GLY A 53 -6.07 5.98 -8.03
N SER A 54 -6.82 6.94 -8.59
CA SER A 54 -7.57 6.75 -9.82
C SER A 54 -6.65 6.38 -11.00
N ASP A 55 -5.49 7.03 -11.13
CA ASP A 55 -4.53 6.72 -12.19
C ASP A 55 -3.95 5.31 -12.03
N VAL A 56 -3.64 4.89 -10.80
CA VAL A 56 -3.12 3.54 -10.50
C VAL A 56 -4.22 2.49 -10.76
N ALA A 57 -5.44 2.72 -10.29
CA ALA A 57 -6.58 1.85 -10.52
C ALA A 57 -6.83 1.63 -12.03
N ALA A 58 -6.78 2.68 -12.84
CA ALA A 58 -6.93 2.58 -14.29
C ALA A 58 -5.86 1.68 -14.93
N ARG A 59 -4.61 1.71 -14.43
CA ARG A 59 -3.55 0.83 -14.93
C ARG A 59 -3.74 -0.63 -14.50
N LEU A 60 -4.16 -0.86 -13.25
CA LEU A 60 -4.46 -2.21 -12.77
C LEU A 60 -5.62 -2.82 -13.58
N LEU A 61 -6.67 -2.04 -13.83
CA LEU A 61 -7.82 -2.46 -14.65
C LEU A 61 -7.47 -2.68 -16.12
N GLY A 62 -6.45 -1.98 -16.64
CA GLY A 62 -5.90 -2.25 -17.97
C GLY A 62 -5.10 -3.56 -18.05
N ALA A 63 -4.51 -4.00 -16.93
CA ALA A 63 -3.76 -5.26 -16.85
C ALA A 63 -4.66 -6.48 -16.60
N ALA A 64 -5.68 -6.32 -15.75
CA ALA A 64 -6.71 -7.33 -15.52
C ALA A 64 -8.07 -6.65 -15.31
N PRO A 65 -9.09 -6.98 -16.13
CA PRO A 65 -10.39 -6.34 -16.03
C PRO A 65 -11.15 -6.78 -14.78
N LEU A 66 -12.24 -6.08 -14.47
CA LEU A 66 -13.20 -6.53 -13.47
C LEU A 66 -13.88 -7.83 -13.91
N MET A 67 -14.18 -8.71 -12.95
CA MET A 67 -15.04 -9.86 -13.15
C MET A 67 -16.42 -9.40 -13.66
N ASN A 68 -16.89 -10.05 -14.73
CA ASN A 68 -18.16 -9.74 -15.38
C ASN A 68 -19.36 -10.40 -14.64
N ASP A 69 -19.51 -10.07 -13.35
CA ASP A 69 -20.64 -10.51 -12.53
C ASP A 69 -21.10 -9.39 -11.59
N LEU A 70 -22.22 -8.74 -11.95
CA LEU A 70 -22.76 -7.62 -11.17
C LEU A 70 -23.26 -8.02 -9.77
N ARG A 71 -23.56 -9.30 -9.52
CA ARG A 71 -23.97 -9.76 -8.19
C ARG A 71 -22.75 -9.81 -7.28
N VAL A 72 -21.70 -10.50 -7.70
CA VAL A 72 -20.43 -10.61 -6.96
C VAL A 72 -19.83 -9.23 -6.72
N GLN A 73 -19.81 -8.36 -7.74
CA GLN A 73 -19.29 -7.00 -7.60
C GLN A 73 -20.06 -6.18 -6.56
N ARG A 74 -21.40 -6.20 -6.61
CA ARG A 74 -22.24 -5.49 -5.62
C ARG A 74 -22.04 -6.03 -4.22
N TYR A 75 -21.96 -7.35 -4.07
CA TYR A 75 -21.74 -7.97 -2.77
C TYR A 75 -20.41 -7.53 -2.14
N VAL A 76 -19.29 -7.69 -2.86
CA VAL A 76 -17.96 -7.28 -2.37
C VAL A 76 -17.91 -5.78 -2.08
N ASN A 77 -18.50 -4.95 -2.96
CA ASN A 77 -18.59 -3.51 -2.74
C ASN A 77 -19.42 -3.13 -1.50
N ASN A 78 -20.51 -3.84 -1.23
CA ASN A 78 -21.32 -3.59 -0.03
C ASN A 78 -20.57 -3.97 1.25
N VAL A 79 -19.92 -5.14 1.29
CA VAL A 79 -19.10 -5.58 2.43
C VAL A 79 -17.96 -4.60 2.68
N GLY A 80 -17.20 -4.25 1.64
CA GLY A 80 -16.09 -3.32 1.75
C GLY A 80 -16.52 -1.94 2.22
N ARG A 81 -17.59 -1.36 1.64
CA ARG A 81 -18.09 -0.04 2.05
C ARG A 81 -18.59 -0.04 3.50
N TRP A 82 -19.23 -1.12 3.94
CA TRP A 82 -19.59 -1.27 5.34
C TRP A 82 -18.36 -1.22 6.25
N LEU A 83 -17.31 -1.99 5.94
CA LEU A 83 -16.07 -1.99 6.71
C LEU A 83 -15.36 -0.63 6.70
N ALA A 84 -15.37 0.06 5.56
CA ALA A 84 -14.78 1.40 5.44
C ALA A 84 -15.43 2.43 6.38
N THR A 85 -16.74 2.31 6.65
CA THR A 85 -17.42 3.17 7.64
C THR A 85 -16.95 2.95 9.08
N GLN A 86 -16.25 1.83 9.35
CA GLN A 86 -15.67 1.50 10.66
C GLN A 86 -14.21 1.96 10.82
N SER A 87 -13.66 2.59 9.77
CA SER A 87 -12.29 3.11 9.73
C SER A 87 -12.22 4.58 10.16
N GLU A 88 -11.00 5.08 10.32
CA GLU A 88 -10.74 6.49 10.64
C GLU A 88 -10.90 7.44 9.44
N ARG A 89 -11.19 6.93 8.22
CA ARG A 89 -11.43 7.73 7.00
C ARG A 89 -12.71 7.27 6.28
N PRO A 90 -13.90 7.37 6.89
CA PRO A 90 -15.13 6.86 6.29
C PRO A 90 -15.57 7.64 5.05
N ASP A 91 -15.16 8.91 4.93
CA ASP A 91 -15.63 9.84 3.88
C ASP A 91 -14.84 9.77 2.57
N LEU A 92 -13.79 8.94 2.49
CA LEU A 92 -13.11 8.69 1.21
C LEU A 92 -14.08 8.08 0.18
N PRO A 93 -13.85 8.28 -1.12
CA PRO A 93 -14.66 7.67 -2.17
C PRO A 93 -14.34 6.18 -2.30
N TRP A 94 -14.80 5.38 -1.33
CA TRP A 94 -14.50 3.97 -1.24
C TRP A 94 -15.17 3.15 -2.36
N HIS A 95 -14.35 2.40 -3.09
CA HIS A 95 -14.77 1.47 -4.14
C HIS A 95 -14.10 0.13 -3.93
N PHE A 96 -14.86 -0.95 -4.06
CA PHE A 96 -14.30 -2.30 -4.01
C PHE A 96 -14.72 -3.08 -5.25
N GLY A 97 -13.78 -3.84 -5.81
CA GLY A 97 -14.03 -4.60 -7.02
C GLY A 97 -13.31 -5.94 -7.04
N VAL A 98 -13.93 -6.91 -7.70
CA VAL A 98 -13.32 -8.21 -8.00
C VAL A 98 -12.68 -8.15 -9.38
N MET A 99 -11.39 -8.41 -9.47
CA MET A 99 -10.65 -8.53 -10.73
C MET A 99 -10.74 -9.95 -11.27
N ASP A 100 -10.91 -10.11 -12.59
CA ASP A 100 -10.89 -11.42 -13.26
C ASP A 100 -9.44 -11.89 -13.43
N ALA A 101 -8.88 -12.37 -12.32
CA ALA A 101 -7.50 -12.79 -12.20
C ALA A 101 -7.44 -14.07 -11.35
N PRO A 102 -6.80 -15.15 -11.82
CA PRO A 102 -6.71 -16.42 -11.07
C PRO A 102 -5.66 -16.40 -9.95
N GLN A 103 -4.81 -15.37 -9.90
CA GLN A 103 -3.83 -15.20 -8.82
C GLN A 103 -4.55 -14.96 -7.49
N LEU A 104 -3.93 -15.30 -6.36
CA LEU A 104 -4.46 -15.04 -5.03
C LEU A 104 -3.89 -13.71 -4.56
N ASN A 105 -4.64 -12.61 -4.70
CA ASN A 105 -4.19 -11.31 -4.24
C ASN A 105 -5.32 -10.33 -3.90
N ALA A 106 -4.97 -9.29 -3.16
CA ALA A 106 -5.75 -8.09 -2.99
C ALA A 106 -4.83 -6.86 -3.10
N PHE A 107 -5.40 -5.71 -3.47
CA PHE A 107 -4.64 -4.50 -3.71
C PHE A 107 -5.44 -3.28 -3.25
N ALA A 108 -4.93 -2.56 -2.27
CA ALA A 108 -5.35 -1.19 -1.98
C ALA A 108 -4.59 -0.18 -2.83
N VAL A 109 -5.29 0.73 -3.50
CA VAL A 109 -4.69 1.93 -4.09
C VAL A 109 -4.99 3.17 -3.23
N PRO A 110 -4.14 4.21 -3.27
CA PRO A 110 -4.40 5.47 -2.56
C PRO A 110 -5.81 6.01 -2.86
N GLY A 111 -6.43 6.71 -1.91
CA GLY A 111 -7.73 7.34 -2.13
C GLY A 111 -8.96 6.42 -2.09
N GLY A 112 -8.80 5.14 -1.74
CA GLY A 112 -9.92 4.30 -1.28
C GLY A 112 -10.48 3.31 -2.30
N THR A 113 -9.74 2.97 -3.36
CA THR A 113 -10.14 1.84 -4.23
C THR A 113 -9.38 0.58 -3.82
N ILE A 114 -10.10 -0.51 -3.61
CA ILE A 114 -9.54 -1.82 -3.23
C ILE A 114 -10.00 -2.88 -4.23
N PHE A 115 -9.06 -3.68 -4.71
CA PHE A 115 -9.34 -4.82 -5.57
C PHE A 115 -9.05 -6.13 -4.85
N ILE A 116 -9.88 -7.13 -5.07
CA ILE A 116 -9.62 -8.52 -4.72
C ILE A 116 -9.63 -9.35 -6.01
N THR A 117 -8.72 -10.30 -6.16
CA THR A 117 -8.75 -11.18 -7.32
C THR A 117 -9.81 -12.27 -7.16
N ARG A 118 -10.41 -12.70 -8.27
CA ARG A 118 -11.31 -13.85 -8.30
C ARG A 118 -10.66 -15.08 -7.67
N GLY A 119 -9.38 -15.35 -7.97
CA GLY A 119 -8.65 -16.49 -7.40
C GLY A 119 -8.52 -16.46 -5.87
N LEU A 120 -8.39 -15.29 -5.24
CA LEU A 120 -8.40 -15.20 -3.78
C LEU A 120 -9.80 -15.41 -3.22
N LEU A 121 -10.81 -14.79 -3.84
CA LEU A 121 -12.21 -14.91 -3.42
C LEU A 121 -12.70 -16.37 -3.47
N GLU A 122 -12.29 -17.13 -4.49
CA GLU A 122 -12.59 -18.57 -4.65
C GLU A 122 -12.07 -19.44 -3.49
N LYS A 123 -10.96 -19.02 -2.87
CA LYS A 123 -10.30 -19.78 -1.79
C LYS A 123 -10.90 -19.50 -0.42
N MET A 124 -11.75 -18.48 -0.29
CA MET A 124 -12.38 -18.14 0.97
C MET A 124 -13.61 -19.00 1.25
N HIS A 125 -13.86 -19.24 2.53
CA HIS A 125 -14.96 -20.08 3.02
C HIS A 125 -16.03 -19.30 3.79
N SER A 126 -15.79 -18.02 4.08
CA SER A 126 -16.67 -17.19 4.89
C SER A 126 -16.59 -15.72 4.50
N GLU A 127 -17.62 -14.95 4.87
CA GLU A 127 -17.54 -13.50 4.70
C GLU A 127 -16.61 -12.87 5.74
N ALA A 128 -16.43 -13.48 6.90
CA ALA A 128 -15.42 -13.02 7.87
C ALA A 128 -14.00 -13.05 7.28
N GLU A 129 -13.66 -14.07 6.50
CA GLU A 129 -12.38 -14.12 5.75
C GLU A 129 -12.26 -12.97 4.74
N LEU A 130 -13.32 -12.75 3.94
CA LEU A 130 -13.38 -11.60 3.03
C LEU A 130 -13.23 -10.29 3.78
N ALA A 131 -13.96 -10.11 4.88
CA ALA A 131 -13.94 -8.92 5.70
C ALA A 131 -12.57 -8.69 6.32
N GLY A 132 -11.88 -9.74 6.76
CA GLY A 132 -10.51 -9.67 7.27
C GLY A 132 -9.54 -9.14 6.22
N VAL A 133 -9.58 -9.68 5.00
CA VAL A 133 -8.72 -9.22 3.88
C VAL A 133 -9.06 -7.80 3.46
N LEU A 134 -10.34 -7.46 3.26
CA LEU A 134 -10.74 -6.10 2.88
C LEU A 134 -10.38 -5.08 3.96
N SER A 135 -10.52 -5.45 5.24
CA SER A 135 -10.13 -4.58 6.35
C SER A 135 -8.63 -4.34 6.41
N HIS A 136 -7.82 -5.37 6.14
CA HIS A 136 -6.37 -5.23 5.99
C HIS A 136 -6.02 -4.22 4.88
N GLU A 137 -6.64 -4.35 3.71
CA GLU A 137 -6.47 -3.40 2.60
C GLU A 137 -6.94 -1.98 2.94
N ILE A 138 -8.06 -1.82 3.67
CA ILE A 138 -8.52 -0.53 4.16
C ILE A 138 -7.45 0.15 5.01
N VAL A 139 -6.76 -0.60 5.89
CA VAL A 139 -5.69 -0.02 6.72
C VAL A 139 -4.55 0.51 5.87
N HIS A 140 -4.16 -0.16 4.79
CA HIS A 140 -3.11 0.36 3.90
C HIS A 140 -3.44 1.73 3.32
N VAL A 141 -4.71 1.99 3.00
CA VAL A 141 -5.19 3.31 2.57
C VAL A 141 -5.24 4.29 3.74
N VAL A 142 -5.84 3.91 4.86
CA VAL A 142 -6.01 4.78 6.04
C VAL A 142 -4.67 5.25 6.59
N ARG A 143 -3.68 4.35 6.65
CA ARG A 143 -2.31 4.63 7.12
C ARG A 143 -1.39 5.17 6.02
N LYS A 144 -1.90 5.32 4.80
CA LYS A 144 -1.19 5.84 3.64
C LYS A 144 0.10 5.06 3.33
N HIS A 145 0.13 3.73 3.56
CA HIS A 145 1.32 2.89 3.39
C HIS A 145 1.88 2.98 1.96
N HIS A 146 1.00 2.85 0.95
CA HIS A 146 1.37 2.99 -0.45
C HIS A 146 1.95 4.37 -0.79
N LEU A 147 1.36 5.46 -0.29
CA LEU A 147 1.87 6.81 -0.53
C LEU A 147 3.25 7.02 0.12
N LYS A 148 3.43 6.55 1.35
CA LYS A 148 4.73 6.62 2.06
C LYS A 148 5.79 5.82 1.31
N ALA A 149 5.46 4.63 0.81
CA ALA A 149 6.36 3.81 0.01
C ALA A 149 6.72 4.48 -1.32
N ILE A 150 5.75 5.08 -2.02
CA ILE A 150 5.97 5.87 -3.25
C ILE A 150 6.91 7.04 -2.96
N GLN A 151 6.68 7.80 -1.89
CA GLN A 151 7.54 8.92 -1.49
C GLN A 151 8.97 8.45 -1.17
N LYS A 152 9.12 7.42 -0.32
CA LYS A 152 10.42 6.83 0.04
C LYS A 152 11.20 6.38 -1.19
N GLY A 153 10.52 5.71 -2.13
CA GLY A 153 11.11 5.29 -3.40
C GLY A 153 11.56 6.46 -4.26
N ALA A 154 10.72 7.50 -4.40
CA ALA A 154 11.08 8.69 -5.15
C ALA A 154 12.30 9.43 -4.53
N LEU A 155 12.37 9.55 -3.21
CA LEU A 155 13.54 10.10 -2.51
C LEU A 155 14.80 9.26 -2.76
N ALA A 156 14.71 7.94 -2.68
CA ALA A 156 15.83 7.05 -2.94
C ALA A 156 16.39 7.24 -4.37
N HIS A 157 15.51 7.32 -5.37
CA HIS A 157 15.89 7.60 -6.76
C HIS A 157 16.57 8.95 -6.95
N LEU A 158 16.09 10.00 -6.27
CA LEU A 158 16.72 11.33 -6.29
C LEU A 158 18.12 11.31 -5.65
N SER A 159 18.30 10.56 -4.56
CA SER A 159 19.56 10.46 -3.83
C SER A 159 20.65 9.66 -4.57
N ALA A 160 20.25 8.71 -5.42
CA ALA A 160 21.15 7.82 -6.17
C ALA A 160 21.80 8.45 -7.43
N GLY A 161 21.65 9.77 -7.65
CA GLY A 161 22.37 10.51 -8.70
C GLY A 161 21.72 10.47 -10.10
N ALA A 162 20.60 9.76 -10.28
CA ALA A 162 19.77 9.86 -11.47
C ALA A 162 18.94 11.16 -11.43
N ALA A 163 19.51 12.22 -12.00
CA ALA A 163 18.92 13.53 -12.31
C ALA A 163 17.67 13.95 -11.48
N GLY A 164 17.85 14.94 -10.60
CA GLY A 164 16.84 15.62 -9.79
C GLY A 164 15.72 16.36 -10.55
N ALA A 165 15.30 15.88 -11.71
CA ALA A 165 14.22 16.42 -12.52
C ALA A 165 12.87 15.72 -12.31
N ALA A 166 12.80 14.63 -11.54
CA ALA A 166 11.57 13.83 -11.46
C ALA A 166 10.43 14.49 -10.66
N LEU A 167 10.73 15.48 -9.82
CA LEU A 167 9.76 16.02 -8.88
C LEU A 167 9.64 17.54 -8.89
N SER A 168 10.40 18.30 -9.66
CA SER A 168 10.36 19.78 -9.59
C SER A 168 9.13 20.40 -10.26
N ASN A 169 8.57 19.81 -11.33
CA ASN A 169 7.36 20.30 -12.00
C ASN A 169 6.21 19.28 -11.88
N VAL A 170 5.02 19.68 -11.39
CA VAL A 170 3.80 18.85 -11.46
C VAL A 170 3.29 18.97 -12.90
N ASN A 171 4.07 18.47 -13.85
CA ASN A 171 3.60 18.23 -15.21
C ASN A 171 3.09 16.78 -15.29
N SER A 172 2.34 16.47 -16.35
CA SER A 172 1.90 15.12 -16.71
C SER A 172 3.02 14.06 -16.60
N GLU A 173 4.28 14.44 -16.84
CA GLU A 173 5.43 13.55 -16.74
C GLU A 173 5.77 13.10 -15.30
N ALA A 174 5.67 13.99 -14.31
CA ALA A 174 5.93 13.64 -12.91
C ALA A 174 4.81 12.72 -12.37
N ARG A 175 3.55 13.00 -12.73
CA ARG A 175 2.42 12.09 -12.46
C ARG A 175 2.63 10.73 -13.13
N ASN A 176 3.01 10.69 -14.41
CA ASN A 176 3.25 9.44 -15.12
C ASN A 176 4.36 8.58 -14.49
N LYS A 177 5.43 9.22 -13.99
CA LYS A 177 6.51 8.55 -13.23
C LYS A 177 6.04 8.04 -11.88
N LEU A 178 5.26 8.83 -11.13
CA LEU A 178 4.66 8.39 -9.86
C LEU A 178 3.72 7.19 -10.06
N VAL A 179 2.91 7.19 -11.12
CA VAL A 179 1.99 6.09 -11.42
C VAL A 179 2.76 4.85 -11.91
N ALA A 180 3.82 5.03 -12.72
CA ALA A 180 4.69 3.92 -13.13
C ALA A 180 5.41 3.29 -11.93
N PHE A 181 5.94 4.11 -11.03
CA PHE A 181 6.56 3.64 -9.79
C PHE A 181 5.54 2.99 -8.84
N GLY A 182 4.34 3.57 -8.72
CA GLY A 182 3.23 2.99 -7.96
C GLY A 182 2.86 1.60 -8.48
N THR A 183 2.81 1.42 -9.81
CA THR A 183 2.56 0.11 -10.44
C THR A 183 3.69 -0.89 -10.13
N GLU A 184 4.95 -0.44 -10.17
CA GLU A 184 6.11 -1.27 -9.82
C GLU A 184 6.13 -1.65 -8.33
N MET A 185 5.61 -0.78 -7.45
CA MET A 185 5.52 -1.02 -6.00
C MET A 185 4.66 -2.26 -5.69
N TYR A 186 3.54 -2.45 -6.41
CA TYR A 186 2.71 -3.66 -6.29
C TYR A 186 3.42 -4.94 -6.74
N SER A 187 4.62 -4.85 -7.32
CA SER A 187 5.48 -5.99 -7.63
C SER A 187 6.65 -6.16 -6.65
N ARG A 188 6.85 -5.23 -5.70
CA ARG A 188 7.96 -5.24 -4.73
C ARG A 188 7.51 -5.44 -3.28
N GLY A 189 6.28 -5.07 -2.94
CA GLY A 189 5.73 -5.17 -1.59
C GLY A 189 5.97 -3.93 -0.73
N LEU A 190 5.37 -3.95 0.47
CA LEU A 190 5.49 -2.91 1.49
C LEU A 190 6.53 -3.26 2.57
N ASP A 191 6.84 -2.29 3.44
CA ASP A 191 7.70 -2.54 4.59
C ASP A 191 6.98 -3.51 5.56
N LYS A 192 7.70 -4.47 6.16
CA LYS A 192 7.08 -5.46 7.08
C LYS A 192 6.28 -4.84 8.23
N GLY A 193 6.71 -3.67 8.71
CA GLY A 193 6.01 -2.95 9.76
C GLY A 193 4.62 -2.48 9.35
N ASP A 194 4.46 -2.06 8.08
CA ASP A 194 3.18 -1.64 7.51
C ASP A 194 2.20 -2.82 7.45
N GLU A 195 2.71 -4.01 7.12
CA GLU A 195 1.96 -5.26 7.06
C GLU A 195 1.45 -5.71 8.43
N PHE A 196 2.32 -5.68 9.45
CA PHE A 196 1.92 -6.01 10.82
C PHE A 196 0.95 -4.98 11.41
N GLU A 197 1.09 -3.70 11.04
CA GLU A 197 0.11 -2.67 11.39
C GLU A 197 -1.25 -2.93 10.72
N ALA A 198 -1.24 -3.26 9.42
CA ALA A 198 -2.43 -3.58 8.65
C ALA A 198 -3.14 -4.84 9.17
N ASP A 199 -2.42 -5.87 9.56
CA ASP A 199 -2.96 -7.06 10.22
C ASP A 199 -3.71 -6.71 11.50
N ARG A 200 -3.04 -5.99 12.41
CA ARG A 200 -3.61 -5.68 13.72
C ARG A 200 -4.84 -4.79 13.61
N LEU A 201 -4.76 -3.71 12.83
CA LEU A 201 -5.86 -2.77 12.70
C LEU A 201 -6.97 -3.30 11.79
N GLY A 202 -6.64 -4.17 10.83
CA GLY A 202 -7.62 -4.83 9.96
C GLY A 202 -8.56 -5.70 10.78
N VAL A 203 -8.03 -6.49 11.74
CA VAL A 203 -8.87 -7.27 12.66
C VAL A 203 -9.77 -6.36 13.52
N VAL A 204 -9.28 -5.19 13.94
CA VAL A 204 -10.09 -4.20 14.69
C VAL A 204 -11.25 -3.68 13.83
N ILE A 205 -11.00 -3.33 12.56
CA ILE A 205 -12.04 -2.85 11.63
C ILE A 205 -13.07 -3.97 11.37
N ALA A 206 -12.61 -5.20 11.16
CA ALA A 206 -13.50 -6.36 10.98
C ALA A 206 -14.39 -6.58 12.22
N ALA A 207 -13.82 -6.53 13.42
CA ALA A 207 -14.56 -6.67 14.68
C ALA A 207 -15.61 -5.56 14.88
N ARG A 208 -15.26 -4.31 14.56
CA ARG A 208 -16.20 -3.17 14.58
C ARG A 208 -17.33 -3.35 13.55
N GLY A 209 -17.01 -3.95 12.40
CA GLY A 209 -17.97 -4.34 11.38
C GLY A 209 -18.87 -5.52 11.76
N GLY A 210 -18.62 -6.16 12.91
CA GLY A 210 -19.40 -7.29 13.42
C GLY A 210 -18.99 -8.64 12.85
N TYR A 211 -17.75 -8.78 12.39
CA TYR A 211 -17.20 -10.03 11.85
C TYR A 211 -16.26 -10.73 12.82
N ASP A 212 -16.31 -12.07 12.79
CA ASP A 212 -15.34 -12.93 13.49
C ASP A 212 -13.89 -12.49 13.24
N THR A 213 -13.18 -12.20 14.33
CA THR A 213 -11.80 -11.73 14.32
C THR A 213 -10.79 -12.73 13.77
N TYR A 214 -11.16 -14.01 13.66
CA TYR A 214 -10.31 -15.04 13.06
C TYR A 214 -10.42 -15.14 11.54
N GLY A 215 -11.20 -14.27 10.88
CA GLY A 215 -11.30 -14.22 9.42
C GLY A 215 -9.94 -14.05 8.72
N LEU A 216 -9.17 -13.01 9.06
CA LEU A 216 -7.84 -12.80 8.48
C LEU A 216 -6.83 -13.91 8.88
N PRO A 217 -6.73 -14.33 10.15
CA PRO A 217 -5.92 -15.49 10.54
C PRO A 217 -6.24 -16.76 9.72
N ALA A 218 -7.51 -17.05 9.45
CA ALA A 218 -7.90 -18.20 8.64
C ALA A 218 -7.34 -18.11 7.21
N VAL A 219 -7.42 -16.94 6.56
CA VAL A 219 -6.84 -16.72 5.23
C VAL A 219 -5.31 -16.90 5.25
N LEU A 220 -4.63 -16.31 6.24
CA LEU A 220 -3.17 -16.45 6.38
C LEU A 220 -2.76 -17.91 6.60
N GLN A 221 -3.54 -18.66 7.38
CA GLN A 221 -3.30 -20.09 7.61
C GLN A 221 -3.48 -20.91 6.33
N SER A 222 -4.50 -20.60 5.53
CA SER A 222 -4.71 -21.22 4.21
C SER A 222 -3.55 -20.93 3.26
N LEU A 223 -3.08 -19.68 3.22
CA LEU A 223 -1.93 -19.29 2.39
C LEU A 223 -0.64 -19.97 2.86
N GLN A 224 -0.39 -20.08 4.18
CA GLN A 224 0.79 -20.75 4.73
C GLN A 224 0.92 -22.20 4.26
N GLY A 225 -0.21 -22.89 4.06
CA GLY A 225 -0.24 -24.26 3.56
C GLY A 225 0.04 -24.40 2.05
N MET A 226 0.12 -23.31 1.30
CA MET A 226 0.34 -23.35 -0.15
C MET A 226 1.82 -23.39 -0.52
N ASN A 227 2.12 -24.03 -1.65
CA ASN A 227 3.48 -24.06 -2.16
C ASN A 227 3.88 -22.67 -2.67
N ALA A 228 4.91 -22.07 -2.07
CA ALA A 228 5.41 -20.75 -2.44
C ALA A 228 5.91 -20.62 -3.89
N LYS A 229 6.16 -21.74 -4.56
CA LYS A 229 6.55 -21.77 -5.98
C LYS A 229 5.35 -21.81 -6.93
N ASP A 230 4.13 -21.96 -6.43
CA ASP A 230 2.94 -21.89 -7.27
C ASP A 230 2.77 -20.47 -7.80
N SER A 231 2.65 -20.36 -9.12
CA SER A 231 2.42 -19.10 -9.83
C SER A 231 1.22 -18.32 -9.31
N ALA A 232 0.20 -19.00 -8.76
CA ALA A 232 -0.99 -18.36 -8.23
C ALA A 232 -0.71 -17.53 -6.96
N VAL A 233 0.29 -17.90 -6.14
CA VAL A 233 0.65 -17.21 -4.89
C VAL A 233 1.99 -16.47 -4.96
N ALA A 234 2.75 -16.63 -6.05
CA ALA A 234 4.07 -16.06 -6.20
C ALA A 234 4.10 -14.54 -5.99
N LEU A 235 3.08 -13.81 -6.47
CA LEU A 235 2.97 -12.37 -6.26
C LEU A 235 2.67 -12.02 -4.80
N MET A 236 1.75 -12.74 -4.15
CA MET A 236 1.41 -12.56 -2.72
C MET A 236 2.66 -12.70 -1.85
N PHE A 237 3.43 -13.78 -2.02
CA PHE A 237 4.64 -14.02 -1.22
C PHE A 237 5.83 -13.15 -1.58
N LYS A 238 5.79 -12.49 -2.75
CA LYS A 238 6.77 -11.47 -3.10
C LYS A 238 6.44 -10.12 -2.46
N THR A 239 5.16 -9.83 -2.30
CA THR A 239 4.67 -8.51 -1.89
C THR A 239 4.41 -8.40 -0.40
N HIS A 240 4.19 -9.53 0.28
CA HIS A 240 3.89 -9.59 1.70
C HIS A 240 4.90 -10.51 2.42
N PRO A 241 5.18 -10.29 3.72
CA PRO A 241 5.94 -11.20 4.55
C PRO A 241 5.32 -12.61 4.56
N ALA A 242 6.13 -13.60 4.95
CA ALA A 242 5.66 -14.97 5.04
C ALA A 242 4.42 -15.07 5.96
N PRO A 243 3.35 -15.77 5.56
CA PRO A 243 2.12 -15.85 6.36
C PRO A 243 2.32 -16.33 7.79
N GLY A 244 3.27 -17.25 8.03
CA GLY A 244 3.59 -17.71 9.38
C GLY A 244 4.12 -16.61 10.31
N GLU A 245 5.01 -15.74 9.82
CA GLU A 245 5.53 -14.60 10.60
C GLU A 245 4.42 -13.61 10.96
N ARG A 246 3.48 -13.39 10.03
CA ARG A 246 2.29 -12.56 10.25
C ARG A 246 1.34 -13.18 11.27
N LEU A 247 1.07 -14.48 11.18
CA LEU A 247 0.23 -15.21 12.12
C LEU A 247 0.77 -15.13 13.55
N ASP A 248 2.06 -15.42 13.75
CA ASP A 248 2.70 -15.37 15.07
C ASP A 248 2.61 -13.97 15.68
N THR A 249 2.89 -12.95 14.86
CA THR A 249 2.83 -11.54 15.29
C THR A 249 1.40 -11.12 15.62
N LEU A 250 0.43 -11.49 14.79
CA LEU A 250 -0.97 -11.13 14.96
C LEU A 250 -1.60 -11.83 16.17
N ALA A 251 -1.34 -13.12 16.37
CA ALA A 251 -1.85 -13.88 17.50
C ALA A 251 -1.46 -13.25 18.85
N ALA A 252 -0.21 -12.79 18.98
CA ALA A 252 0.27 -12.10 20.17
C ALA A 252 -0.42 -10.74 20.42
N LYS A 253 -1.00 -10.12 19.39
CA LYS A 253 -1.72 -8.84 19.49
C LYS A 253 -3.24 -9.01 19.64
N MET A 254 -3.79 -10.17 19.30
CA MET A 254 -5.22 -10.44 19.45
C MET A 254 -5.63 -10.71 20.90
N GLN A 255 -4.73 -11.26 21.71
CA GLN A 255 -5.04 -11.63 23.09
C GLN A 255 -5.03 -10.47 24.09
N PRO A 256 -5.97 -10.47 25.07
CA PRO A 256 -7.22 -11.25 25.15
C PRO A 256 -8.40 -10.54 24.46
N VAL A 257 -8.21 -9.28 24.04
CA VAL A 257 -9.31 -8.37 23.70
C VAL A 257 -10.01 -8.78 22.41
N LEU A 258 -9.27 -9.07 21.34
CA LEU A 258 -9.86 -9.43 20.05
C LEU A 258 -10.43 -10.84 20.06
N ASP A 259 -9.83 -11.76 20.83
CA ASP A 259 -10.36 -13.12 21.01
C ASP A 259 -11.79 -13.14 21.56
N SER A 260 -12.19 -12.13 22.34
CA SER A 260 -13.57 -12.02 22.85
C SER A 260 -14.62 -11.82 21.74
N TYR A 261 -14.20 -11.39 20.55
CA TYR A 261 -15.07 -11.18 19.39
C TYR A 261 -15.07 -12.37 18.41
N SER A 262 -14.38 -13.47 18.74
CA SER A 262 -14.35 -14.70 17.92
C SER A 262 -15.69 -15.42 17.80
N SER A 263 -16.69 -15.04 18.61
CA SER A 263 -18.06 -15.54 18.51
C SER A 263 -18.94 -14.74 17.53
N GLN A 264 -18.40 -13.66 16.95
CA GLN A 264 -19.12 -12.89 15.94
C GLN A 264 -19.38 -13.74 14.67
N PRO A 265 -20.40 -13.39 13.86
CA PRO A 265 -20.78 -14.20 12.70
C PRO A 265 -19.68 -14.34 11.64
N GLN A 266 -19.56 -15.54 11.08
CA GLN A 266 -18.73 -15.82 9.89
C GLN A 266 -19.50 -15.68 8.56
N LEU A 267 -20.84 -15.75 8.60
CA LEU A 267 -21.73 -15.58 7.44
C LEU A 267 -21.40 -16.49 6.23
N ARG A 268 -21.02 -17.75 6.49
CA ARG A 268 -20.62 -18.72 5.44
C ARG A 268 -21.69 -18.95 4.37
N GLU A 269 -22.96 -19.04 4.76
CA GLU A 269 -24.06 -19.29 3.82
C GLU A 269 -24.29 -18.10 2.88
N ARG A 270 -24.30 -16.87 3.42
CA ARG A 270 -24.41 -15.66 2.60
C ARG A 270 -23.24 -15.56 1.64
N PHE A 271 -22.02 -15.77 2.13
CA PHE A 271 -20.82 -15.77 1.31
C PHE A 271 -20.93 -16.78 0.15
N ALA A 272 -21.21 -18.05 0.44
CA ALA A 272 -21.32 -19.09 -0.58
C ALA A 272 -22.42 -18.79 -1.63
N MET A 273 -23.52 -18.18 -1.21
CA MET A 273 -24.62 -17.81 -2.11
C MET A 273 -24.23 -16.64 -3.03
N GLU A 274 -23.60 -15.60 -2.49
CA GLU A 274 -23.25 -14.39 -3.23
C GLU A 274 -22.02 -14.56 -4.12
N THR A 275 -21.09 -15.45 -3.76
CA THR A 275 -19.87 -15.71 -4.54
C THR A 275 -19.95 -16.94 -5.44
N LYS A 276 -21.13 -17.53 -5.62
CA LYS A 276 -21.29 -18.79 -6.37
C LYS A 276 -20.70 -18.72 -7.78
N ALA A 277 -20.85 -17.59 -8.47
CA ALA A 277 -20.35 -17.39 -9.84
C ALA A 277 -18.84 -17.17 -9.91
N ALA A 278 -18.19 -16.89 -8.77
CA ALA A 278 -16.74 -16.83 -8.72
C ALA A 278 -16.10 -18.21 -8.68
N ARG A 279 -16.85 -19.28 -8.32
CA ARG A 279 -16.35 -20.65 -8.13
C ARG A 279 -16.46 -21.53 -9.36
#